data_AF-A0A536IP84-F1
#
_entry.id   AF-A0A536IP84-F1
#
_cell.length_a   1.000
_cell.length_b   1.000
_cell.length_c   1.000
_cell.angle_alpha   90.00
_cell.angle_beta   90.00
_cell.angle_gamma   90.00
#
_symmetry.space_group_name_H-M   'P 1'
#
loop_
_entity.id
_entity.type
_entity.pdbx_description
1 polymer ?
#
loop_
_entity_poly.entity_id
_entity_poly.type
_entity_poly.pdbx_seq_one_letter_code
_entity_poly.pdbx_strand_id
1 'polypeptide(L)'
;MEARKAARRLGRRRDARSDAARARRGARRDGRQQRQQERAREQCVPHGAHRYEKRSSGTRVLRPKAGAATASLPHDVRVPRTHELDATTVHHVWDNAIPPRIEIDPGDTVVFRCRDSSDGYYRRGMTSADVARRVSKGHPLTGPVGIRGARPGDVLQVDVRE
;
A
#
# COMPACT_ATOMS: atom_id res chain seq x y z
N MET A 1 -53.87 33.79 37.23
CA MET A 1 -54.09 34.62 36.03
C MET A 1 -52.79 34.68 35.27
N GLU A 2 -52.55 33.72 34.37
CA GLU A 2 -52.95 33.80 32.95
C GLU A 2 -52.14 34.87 32.19
N ALA A 3 -51.49 34.70 31.04
CA ALA A 3 -51.09 33.58 30.19
C ALA A 3 -50.38 34.19 28.96
N ARG A 4 -49.82 33.31 28.10
CA ARG A 4 -49.53 33.44 26.64
C ARG A 4 -48.09 33.87 26.28
N LYS A 5 -47.18 33.00 25.79
CA LYS A 5 -47.16 32.03 24.66
C LYS A 5 -46.58 32.66 23.37
N ALA A 6 -45.51 32.01 22.89
CA ALA A 6 -44.99 31.92 21.52
C ALA A 6 -43.98 32.97 21.00
N ALA A 7 -42.73 32.52 20.74
CA ALA A 7 -42.02 32.90 19.51
C ALA A 7 -40.92 31.88 19.11
N ARG A 8 -41.26 31.09 18.08
CA ARG A 8 -40.47 30.77 16.87
C ARG A 8 -39.21 29.88 17.00
N ARG A 9 -39.45 28.58 16.83
CA ARG A 9 -38.55 27.66 16.09
C ARG A 9 -38.42 28.14 14.64
N LEU A 10 -37.31 28.80 14.29
CA LEU A 10 -36.89 28.96 12.89
C LEU A 10 -35.85 27.89 12.59
N GLY A 11 -36.32 26.72 12.13
CA GLY A 11 -35.45 25.77 11.46
C GLY A 11 -34.84 26.45 10.23
N ARG A 12 -33.50 26.47 10.14
CA ARG A 12 -32.80 26.85 8.92
C ARG A 12 -33.29 25.91 7.81
N ARG A 13 -34.13 26.43 6.90
CA ARG A 13 -34.53 25.72 5.69
C ARG A 13 -33.24 25.43 4.91
N ARG A 14 -32.91 24.14 4.77
CA ARG A 14 -31.83 23.70 3.89
C ARG A 14 -32.28 23.99 2.46
N ASP A 15 -31.53 24.81 1.74
CA ASP A 15 -31.83 25.15 0.37
C ASP A 15 -31.60 23.93 -0.52
N ALA A 16 -32.66 23.38 -1.11
CA ALA A 16 -32.61 22.22 -2.01
C ALA A 16 -31.64 22.41 -3.20
N ARG A 17 -31.35 23.67 -3.59
CA ARG A 17 -30.34 24.00 -4.62
C ARG A 17 -28.92 23.65 -4.17
N SER A 18 -28.61 23.78 -2.88
CA SER A 18 -27.29 23.47 -2.32
C SER A 18 -27.06 21.95 -2.22
N ASP A 19 -28.11 21.18 -1.89
CA ASP A 19 -28.08 19.71 -1.88
C ASP A 19 -27.93 19.14 -3.30
N ALA A 20 -28.64 19.69 -4.28
CA ALA A 20 -28.51 19.28 -5.69
C ALA A 20 -27.10 19.57 -6.24
N ALA A 21 -26.47 20.68 -5.87
CA ALA A 21 -25.11 21.01 -6.29
C ALA A 21 -24.05 20.12 -5.61
N ARG A 22 -24.32 19.63 -4.39
CA ARG A 22 -23.44 18.67 -3.67
C ARG A 22 -23.55 17.27 -4.27
N ALA A 23 -24.77 16.82 -4.59
CA ALA A 23 -25.03 15.54 -5.24
C ALA A 23 -24.38 15.47 -6.64
N ARG A 24 -24.49 16.53 -7.44
CA ARG A 24 -23.85 16.63 -8.77
C ARG A 24 -22.32 16.59 -8.71
N ARG A 25 -21.71 17.12 -7.64
CA ARG A 25 -20.25 17.08 -7.42
C ARG A 25 -19.77 15.71 -6.94
N GLY A 26 -20.55 15.02 -6.11
CA GLY A 26 -20.29 13.62 -5.72
C GLY A 26 -20.30 12.69 -6.92
N ALA A 27 -21.37 12.72 -7.72
CA ALA A 27 -21.51 11.89 -8.92
C ALA A 27 -20.39 12.10 -9.96
N ARG A 28 -19.86 13.33 -10.08
CA ARG A 28 -18.71 13.61 -10.98
C ARG A 28 -17.38 13.07 -10.45
N ARG A 29 -17.21 12.97 -9.13
CA ARG A 29 -15.99 12.43 -8.48
C ARG A 29 -15.98 10.91 -8.56
N ASP A 30 -17.13 10.27 -8.33
CA ASP A 30 -17.30 8.82 -8.44
C ASP A 30 -17.07 8.35 -9.87
N GLY A 31 -17.60 9.08 -10.87
CA GLY A 31 -17.36 8.77 -12.28
C GLY A 31 -15.91 8.96 -12.74
N ARG A 32 -15.08 9.77 -12.06
CA ARG A 32 -13.64 9.85 -12.35
C ARG A 32 -12.88 8.67 -11.74
N GLN A 33 -13.25 8.23 -10.54
CA GLN A 33 -12.64 7.06 -9.90
C GLN A 33 -13.00 5.75 -10.61
N GLN A 34 -14.26 5.59 -11.05
CA GLN A 34 -14.69 4.45 -11.85
C GLN A 34 -13.92 4.34 -13.17
N ARG A 35 -13.78 5.44 -13.91
CA ARG A 35 -12.99 5.46 -15.16
C ARG A 35 -11.51 5.17 -14.96
N GLN A 36 -10.93 5.49 -13.80
CA GLN A 36 -9.55 5.09 -13.47
C GLN A 36 -9.45 3.60 -13.15
N GLN A 37 -10.43 3.03 -12.45
CA GLN A 37 -10.48 1.59 -12.14
C GLN A 37 -10.75 0.73 -13.38
N GLU A 38 -11.63 1.16 -14.29
CA GLU A 38 -11.91 0.46 -15.54
C GLU A 38 -10.69 0.43 -16.47
N ARG A 39 -9.95 1.56 -16.60
CA ARG A 39 -8.69 1.60 -17.35
C ARG A 39 -7.61 0.67 -16.77
N ALA A 40 -7.56 0.53 -15.45
CA ALA A 40 -6.66 -0.40 -14.79
C ALA A 40 -7.03 -1.88 -15.07
N ARG A 41 -8.32 -2.18 -15.22
CA ARG A 41 -8.82 -3.52 -15.58
C ARG A 41 -8.59 -3.86 -17.05
N GLU A 42 -8.73 -2.89 -17.96
CA GLU A 42 -8.46 -3.05 -19.39
C GLU A 42 -6.97 -3.22 -19.70
N GLN A 43 -6.08 -2.73 -18.83
CA GLN A 43 -4.62 -2.92 -18.94
C GLN A 43 -4.11 -4.25 -18.36
N CYS A 44 -4.96 -5.04 -17.70
CA CYS A 44 -4.62 -6.39 -17.28
C CYS A 44 -4.72 -7.36 -18.47
N VAL A 45 -3.59 -7.69 -19.07
CA VAL A 45 -3.50 -8.80 -20.03
C VAL A 45 -3.56 -10.13 -19.25
N PRO A 46 -4.53 -11.02 -19.53
CA PRO A 46 -4.63 -12.30 -18.83
C PRO A 46 -3.45 -13.20 -19.24
N HIS A 47 -2.54 -13.48 -18.31
CA HIS A 47 -1.56 -14.55 -18.50
C HIS A 47 -2.28 -15.90 -18.39
N GLY A 48 -2.18 -16.68 -19.46
CA GLY A 48 -3.00 -17.83 -19.76
C GLY A 48 -3.10 -18.88 -18.66
N ALA A 49 -4.29 -19.46 -18.56
CA ALA A 49 -4.57 -20.67 -17.79
C ALA A 49 -3.80 -21.85 -18.38
N HIS A 50 -2.61 -22.13 -17.83
CA HIS A 50 -1.87 -23.34 -18.17
C HIS A 50 -2.49 -24.54 -17.46
N ARG A 51 -3.22 -25.32 -18.25
CA ARG A 51 -3.77 -26.64 -17.93
C ARG A 51 -2.64 -27.59 -17.51
N TYR A 52 -2.67 -28.04 -16.26
CA TYR A 52 -1.72 -29.03 -15.74
C TYR A 52 -2.07 -30.42 -16.29
N GLU A 53 -1.27 -30.90 -17.25
CA GLU A 53 -1.40 -32.26 -17.80
C GLU A 53 -0.33 -33.16 -17.18
N LYS A 54 -0.76 -34.12 -16.35
CA LYS A 54 0.13 -35.13 -15.75
C LYS A 54 0.66 -36.04 -16.85
N ARG A 55 1.94 -35.88 -17.20
CA ARG A 55 2.71 -36.92 -17.88
C ARG A 55 3.47 -37.76 -16.85
N SER A 56 3.00 -38.98 -16.65
CA SER A 56 3.78 -40.05 -16.02
C SER A 56 4.79 -40.59 -17.03
N SER A 57 6.09 -40.48 -16.77
CA SER A 57 7.08 -41.25 -17.53
C SER A 57 8.39 -41.41 -16.77
N GLY A 58 8.57 -42.63 -16.22
CA GLY A 58 9.77 -43.44 -16.36
C GLY A 58 11.08 -42.90 -15.80
N THR A 59 11.47 -43.44 -14.64
CA THR A 59 12.83 -43.32 -14.10
C THR A 59 13.83 -44.00 -15.04
N ARG A 60 14.68 -43.20 -15.73
CA ARG A 60 15.90 -43.71 -16.38
C ARG A 60 17.10 -43.36 -15.52
N VAL A 61 17.65 -44.35 -14.83
CA VAL A 61 18.86 -44.21 -14.02
C VAL A 61 20.06 -44.01 -14.96
N LEU A 62 20.62 -42.81 -14.97
CA LEU A 62 21.93 -42.53 -15.58
C LEU A 62 23.00 -42.58 -14.49
N ARG A 63 24.00 -43.45 -14.68
CA ARG A 63 25.19 -43.56 -13.83
C ARG A 63 26.03 -42.26 -13.94
N PRO A 64 26.58 -41.72 -12.84
CA PRO A 64 27.51 -40.60 -12.93
C PRO A 64 28.88 -41.07 -13.44
N LYS A 65 29.45 -40.33 -14.39
CA LYS A 65 30.88 -40.39 -14.70
C LYS A 65 31.64 -39.71 -13.56
N ALA A 66 32.63 -40.41 -13.00
CA ALA A 66 33.63 -39.84 -12.13
C ALA A 66 34.47 -38.82 -12.93
N GLY A 67 34.40 -37.56 -12.53
CA GLY A 67 35.18 -36.46 -13.10
C GLY A 67 35.11 -35.31 -12.11
N ALA A 68 36.26 -34.99 -11.53
CA ALA A 68 36.41 -34.07 -10.41
C ALA A 68 35.86 -32.67 -10.71
N ALA A 69 34.98 -32.20 -9.84
CA ALA A 69 34.91 -30.80 -9.47
C ALA A 69 35.11 -30.79 -7.95
N THR A 70 36.25 -30.26 -7.50
CA THR A 70 36.42 -29.80 -6.13
C THR A 70 35.28 -28.84 -5.84
N ALA A 71 34.29 -29.30 -5.08
CA ALA A 71 33.26 -28.43 -4.55
C ALA A 71 33.98 -27.37 -3.71
N SER A 72 33.99 -26.13 -4.21
CA SER A 72 34.45 -25.00 -3.42
C SER A 72 33.64 -24.96 -2.13
N LEU A 73 34.34 -24.74 -1.03
CA LEU A 73 33.78 -24.50 0.30
C LEU A 73 32.64 -23.46 0.24
N PRO A 74 31.69 -23.55 1.18
CA PRO A 74 30.32 -23.05 1.02
C PRO A 74 30.27 -21.55 0.73
N HIS A 75 29.24 -21.14 0.00
CA HIS A 75 28.79 -19.74 -0.02
C HIS A 75 28.87 -19.21 1.41
N ASP A 76 29.68 -18.17 1.60
CA ASP A 76 29.75 -17.41 2.84
C ASP A 76 28.34 -17.25 3.40
N VAL A 77 28.04 -17.94 4.51
CA VAL A 77 26.69 -17.97 5.07
C VAL A 77 26.47 -16.63 5.72
N ARG A 78 26.00 -15.66 4.93
CA ARG A 78 25.66 -14.33 5.40
C ARG A 78 24.53 -14.47 6.42
N VAL A 79 24.83 -14.16 7.68
CA VAL A 79 23.82 -14.08 8.73
C VAL A 79 22.92 -12.88 8.42
N PRO A 80 21.59 -13.07 8.32
CA PRO A 80 20.65 -11.97 8.14
C PRO A 80 20.79 -10.91 9.21
N ARG A 81 20.73 -9.64 8.80
CA ARG A 81 20.81 -8.50 9.72
C ARG A 81 19.44 -7.94 10.00
N THR A 82 19.31 -7.27 11.14
CA THR A 82 18.13 -6.49 11.48
C THR A 82 18.46 -5.00 11.33
N HIS A 83 17.59 -4.28 10.64
CA HIS A 83 17.69 -2.84 10.42
C HIS A 83 16.51 -2.14 11.08
N GLU A 84 16.69 -0.89 11.50
CA GLU A 84 15.61 -0.06 12.02
C GLU A 84 15.34 1.10 11.06
N LEU A 85 14.06 1.39 10.81
CA LEU A 85 13.65 2.53 10.01
C LEU A 85 12.65 3.39 10.79
N ASP A 86 13.09 4.57 11.21
CA ASP A 86 12.28 5.51 11.98
C ASP A 86 11.19 6.20 11.14
N ALA A 87 10.22 6.79 11.85
CA ALA A 87 9.10 7.53 11.28
C ALA A 87 9.38 9.03 11.08
N THR A 88 10.65 9.50 11.17
CA THR A 88 10.97 10.94 11.10
C THR A 88 10.81 11.49 9.68
N THR A 89 11.09 10.68 8.67
CA THR A 89 10.98 11.03 7.25
C THR A 89 9.99 10.10 6.55
N VAL A 90 9.01 10.69 5.87
CA VAL A 90 7.94 9.96 5.17
C VAL A 90 7.70 10.55 3.79
N HIS A 91 7.27 9.73 2.83
CA HIS A 91 6.79 10.17 1.52
C HIS A 91 5.28 9.91 1.39
N HIS A 92 4.60 10.66 0.51
CA HIS A 92 3.14 10.61 0.36
C HIS A 92 2.69 10.15 -1.03
N VAL A 93 3.64 9.80 -1.89
CA VAL A 93 3.44 9.41 -3.28
C VAL A 93 4.19 8.13 -3.58
N TRP A 94 3.71 7.39 -4.58
CA TRP A 94 4.43 6.26 -5.16
C TRP A 94 5.18 6.75 -6.40
N ASP A 95 6.49 6.93 -6.26
CA ASP A 95 7.36 7.46 -7.30
C ASP A 95 8.73 6.79 -7.20
N ASN A 96 9.21 6.21 -8.30
CA ASN A 96 10.49 5.49 -8.36
C ASN A 96 11.70 6.43 -8.40
N ALA A 97 11.50 7.74 -8.57
CA ALA A 97 12.56 8.75 -8.46
C ALA A 97 12.95 9.05 -7.00
N ILE A 98 12.16 8.58 -6.01
CA ILE A 98 12.48 8.76 -4.59
C ILE A 98 13.64 7.82 -4.23
N PRO A 99 14.78 8.34 -3.72
CA PRO A 99 15.90 7.50 -3.33
C PRO A 99 15.55 6.63 -2.12
N PRO A 100 16.08 5.38 -2.05
CA PRO A 100 15.92 4.56 -0.86
C PRO A 100 16.49 5.23 0.39
N ARG A 101 15.77 5.15 1.52
CA ARG A 101 16.30 5.60 2.82
C ARG A 101 17.33 4.63 3.38
N ILE A 102 17.16 3.35 3.11
CA ILE A 102 18.09 2.27 3.46
C ILE A 102 18.17 1.28 2.30
N GLU A 103 19.29 0.55 2.25
CA GLU A 103 19.48 -0.55 1.33
C GLU A 103 19.86 -1.82 2.10
N ILE A 104 19.13 -2.91 1.87
CA ILE A 104 19.29 -4.17 2.58
C ILE A 104 19.61 -5.31 1.61
N ASP A 105 20.17 -6.38 2.12
CA ASP A 105 20.32 -7.62 1.35
C ASP A 105 19.07 -8.49 1.46
N PRO A 106 18.79 -9.35 0.47
CA PRO A 106 17.78 -10.39 0.62
C PRO A 106 17.95 -11.21 1.90
N GLY A 107 16.84 -11.46 2.58
CA GLY A 107 16.79 -12.18 3.86
C GLY A 107 16.94 -11.32 5.11
N ASP A 108 17.37 -10.05 4.99
CA ASP A 108 17.39 -9.12 6.13
C ASP A 108 15.99 -8.82 6.67
N THR A 109 15.93 -8.43 7.95
CA THR A 109 14.70 -7.96 8.63
C THR A 109 14.76 -6.45 8.81
N VAL A 110 13.61 -5.77 8.62
CA VAL A 110 13.48 -4.33 8.88
C VAL A 110 12.38 -4.10 9.91
N VAL A 111 12.72 -3.42 11.00
CA VAL A 111 11.77 -2.96 12.01
C VAL A 111 11.34 -1.54 11.64
N PHE A 112 10.07 -1.38 11.26
CA PHE A 112 9.51 -0.10 10.88
C PHE A 112 8.86 0.60 12.08
N ARG A 113 9.22 1.86 12.31
CA ARG A 113 8.36 2.79 13.04
C ARG A 113 7.51 3.54 12.03
N CYS A 114 6.19 3.45 12.15
CA CYS A 114 5.26 4.07 11.24
C CYS A 114 4.46 5.16 11.95
N ARG A 115 4.14 6.23 11.22
CA ARG A 115 3.11 7.19 11.63
C ARG A 115 1.71 6.61 11.36
N ASP A 116 0.71 7.15 12.04
CA ASP A 116 -0.67 6.79 11.75
C ASP A 116 -1.11 7.36 10.37
N SER A 117 -2.20 6.82 9.81
CA SER A 117 -2.71 7.21 8.49
C SER A 117 -3.16 8.67 8.39
N SER A 118 -3.29 9.36 9.53
CA SER A 118 -3.60 10.77 9.60
C SER A 118 -2.38 11.68 9.64
N ASP A 119 -1.18 11.13 9.69
CA ASP A 119 0.07 11.87 9.91
C ASP A 119 -0.05 12.79 11.13
N GLY A 120 -0.62 12.26 12.23
CA GLY A 120 -0.84 13.00 13.47
C GLY A 120 -1.95 14.05 13.42
N TYR A 121 -2.78 14.10 12.36
CA TYR A 121 -3.84 15.10 12.26
C TYR A 121 -4.88 14.97 13.38
N TYR A 122 -5.25 13.75 13.79
CA TYR A 122 -6.26 13.56 14.83
C TYR A 122 -5.66 13.64 16.24
N ARG A 123 -6.30 14.44 17.10
CA ARG A 123 -5.94 14.56 18.52
C ARG A 123 -7.18 14.56 19.42
N ARG A 124 -6.96 14.25 20.69
CA ARG A 124 -8.01 14.30 21.72
C ARG A 124 -8.66 15.68 21.76
N GLY A 125 -10.00 15.70 21.89
CA GLY A 125 -10.79 16.93 21.94
C GLY A 125 -11.19 17.51 20.58
N MET A 126 -10.87 16.86 19.46
CA MET A 126 -11.38 17.26 18.14
C MET A 126 -12.86 16.94 17.96
N THR A 127 -13.53 17.77 17.18
CA THR A 127 -14.95 17.65 16.84
C THR A 127 -15.13 17.11 15.42
N SER A 128 -16.35 16.70 15.07
CA SER A 128 -16.70 16.31 13.69
C SER A 128 -16.51 17.44 12.68
N ALA A 129 -16.64 18.70 13.12
CA ALA A 129 -16.38 19.86 12.28
C ALA A 129 -14.89 19.98 11.92
N ASP A 130 -13.98 19.59 12.81
CA ASP A 130 -12.53 19.58 12.55
C ASP A 130 -12.20 18.49 11.53
N VAL A 131 -12.74 17.28 11.72
CA VAL A 131 -12.58 16.17 10.76
C VAL A 131 -13.07 16.55 9.36
N ALA A 132 -14.20 17.26 9.27
CA ALA A 132 -14.76 17.69 8.00
C ALA A 132 -13.89 18.72 7.24
N ARG A 133 -12.96 19.39 7.93
CA ARG A 133 -12.01 20.34 7.33
C ARG A 133 -10.69 19.70 6.91
N ARG A 134 -10.47 18.42 7.22
CA ARG A 134 -9.21 17.73 6.91
C ARG A 134 -8.96 17.71 5.40
N VAL A 135 -7.78 18.20 5.00
CA VAL A 135 -7.23 18.01 3.66
C VAL A 135 -6.08 17.00 3.79
N SER A 136 -6.27 15.81 3.22
CA SER A 136 -5.26 14.75 3.26
C SER A 136 -4.21 14.96 2.16
N LYS A 137 -2.93 14.80 2.52
CA LYS A 137 -1.81 14.74 1.56
C LYS A 137 -1.57 13.32 1.02
N GLY A 138 -2.30 12.32 1.52
CA GLY A 138 -1.99 10.90 1.34
C GLY A 138 -1.61 10.25 2.66
N HIS A 139 -1.29 8.95 2.62
CA HIS A 139 -0.75 8.27 3.79
C HIS A 139 0.75 8.55 3.91
N PRO A 140 1.27 8.81 5.12
CA PRO A 140 2.70 8.92 5.35
C PRO A 140 3.35 7.53 5.27
N LEU A 141 4.14 7.29 4.24
CA LEU A 141 4.83 6.01 4.00
C LEU A 141 6.27 6.09 4.49
N THR A 142 6.68 5.11 5.29
CA THR A 142 8.05 4.98 5.81
C THR A 142 8.86 4.12 4.85
N GLY A 143 9.93 4.68 4.29
CA GLY A 143 10.68 4.08 3.19
C GLY A 143 11.20 5.16 2.23
N PRO A 144 11.55 4.79 0.99
CA PRO A 144 11.60 3.43 0.43
C PRO A 144 12.75 2.58 0.98
N VAL A 145 12.62 1.25 0.91
CA VAL A 145 13.70 0.30 1.20
C VAL A 145 14.21 -0.29 -0.12
N GLY A 146 15.50 -0.14 -0.37
CA GLY A 146 16.17 -0.74 -1.53
C GLY A 146 16.62 -2.16 -1.22
N ILE A 147 16.42 -3.08 -2.16
CA ILE A 147 16.88 -4.47 -2.04
C ILE A 147 18.06 -4.68 -3.00
N ARG A 148 19.23 -5.04 -2.46
CA ARG A 148 20.42 -5.25 -3.29
C ARG A 148 20.19 -6.35 -4.30
N GLY A 149 20.50 -6.03 -5.56
CA GLY A 149 20.40 -6.96 -6.68
C GLY A 149 19.00 -7.16 -7.26
N ALA A 150 17.95 -6.58 -6.68
CA ALA A 150 16.59 -6.69 -7.22
C ALA A 150 16.45 -5.93 -8.56
N ARG A 151 15.76 -6.53 -9.52
CA ARG A 151 15.57 -6.01 -10.89
C ARG A 151 14.10 -5.99 -11.29
N PRO A 152 13.70 -5.17 -12.29
CA PRO A 152 12.36 -5.23 -12.85
C PRO A 152 12.02 -6.63 -13.35
N GLY A 153 10.88 -7.17 -12.90
CA GLY A 153 10.43 -8.52 -13.20
C GLY A 153 10.67 -9.53 -12.07
N ASP A 154 11.52 -9.21 -11.10
CA ASP A 154 11.68 -10.04 -9.90
C ASP A 154 10.46 -9.92 -8.97
N VAL A 155 10.30 -10.93 -8.11
CA VAL A 155 9.26 -10.95 -7.07
C VAL A 155 9.89 -10.62 -5.71
N LEU A 156 9.33 -9.63 -5.02
CA LEU A 156 9.65 -9.35 -3.63
C LEU A 156 8.70 -10.12 -2.71
N GLN A 157 9.21 -11.13 -2.00
CA GLN A 157 8.51 -11.75 -0.88
C GLN A 157 8.73 -10.92 0.38
N VAL A 158 7.66 -10.61 1.10
CA VAL A 158 7.70 -9.91 2.39
C VAL A 158 6.99 -10.77 3.43
N ASP A 159 7.75 -11.22 4.43
CA ASP A 159 7.21 -11.91 5.60
C ASP A 159 7.01 -10.88 6.73
N VAL A 160 5.76 -10.65 7.12
CA VAL A 160 5.44 -9.74 8.23
C VAL A 160 5.58 -10.48 9.56
N ARG A 161 6.36 -9.90 10.48
CA ARG A 161 6.65 -10.43 11.81
C ARG A 161 6.14 -9.47 12.89
N GLU A 162 6.15 -9.94 14.14
CA GLU A 162 5.72 -9.19 15.33
C GLU A 162 6.73 -8.14 15.81
#